data_AF-A0A2P6WII0-F1
#
_entry.id   AF-A0A2P6WII0-F1
#
_cell.length_a   1.000
_cell.length_b   1.000
_cell.length_c   1.000
_cell.angle_alpha   90.00
_cell.angle_beta   90.00
_cell.angle_gamma   90.00
#
_symmetry.space_group_name_H-M   'P 1'
#
loop_
_entity.id
_entity.type
_entity.pdbx_description
1 polymer ?
#
loop_
_entity_poly.entity_id
_entity_poly.type
_entity_poly.pdbx_seq_one_letter_code
_entity_poly.pdbx_strand_id
1 'polypeptide(L)'
;MNEENSVAQSNPMEECAARLSSAAQALECVIGKLEAQYAALNQKIDRIIATVEKFTAEESREAAVSASAQAEQVSKLEKENRELRQRVGRKTLVPVVSSLLAKSGVGEGVQVEAGTLDKALGALTVEQRIAVKAELARAGMIA
;
A
#
# COMPACT_ATOMS: atom_id res chain seq x y z
N MET A 1 52.62 -18.59 84.41
CA MET A 1 53.16 -17.43 83.65
C MET A 1 53.36 -17.89 82.22
N ASN A 2 52.47 -17.40 81.35
CA ASN A 2 52.67 -17.13 79.92
C ASN A 2 52.99 -18.29 78.96
N GLU A 3 51.97 -19.02 78.52
CA GLU A 3 52.02 -19.88 77.31
C GLU A 3 50.82 -19.71 76.36
N GLU A 4 50.03 -18.62 76.47
CA GLU A 4 48.78 -18.51 75.68
C GLU A 4 48.74 -17.39 74.63
N ASN A 5 49.85 -16.73 74.28
CA ASN A 5 49.79 -15.57 73.36
C ASN A 5 50.58 -15.70 72.05
N SER A 6 50.78 -16.92 71.53
CA SER A 6 51.48 -17.15 70.25
C SER A 6 50.54 -17.46 69.06
N VAL A 7 49.24 -17.24 69.20
CA VAL A 7 48.24 -17.54 68.15
C VAL A 7 47.41 -16.29 67.90
N ALA A 8 47.79 -15.51 66.88
CA ALA A 8 46.93 -14.60 66.07
C ALA A 8 47.69 -13.39 65.49
N GLN A 9 48.86 -13.60 64.88
CA GLN A 9 49.34 -12.68 63.85
C GLN A 9 49.50 -13.48 62.56
N SER A 10 48.38 -13.67 61.86
CA SER A 10 48.43 -14.04 60.44
C SER A 10 49.27 -13.00 59.72
N ASN A 11 50.30 -13.43 58.99
CA ASN A 11 51.15 -12.51 58.23
C ASN A 11 50.24 -11.68 57.29
N PRO A 12 50.30 -10.34 57.31
CA PRO A 12 49.42 -9.50 56.49
C PRO A 12 49.56 -9.80 54.98
N MET A 13 50.72 -10.35 54.58
CA MET A 13 50.99 -10.80 53.21
C MET A 13 50.22 -12.09 52.85
N GLU A 14 50.05 -13.03 53.79
CA GLU A 14 49.26 -14.26 53.57
C GLU A 14 47.77 -13.95 53.50
N GLU A 15 47.27 -13.05 54.35
CA GLU A 15 45.89 -12.60 54.30
C GLU A 15 45.59 -11.84 52.99
N CYS A 16 46.51 -10.97 52.56
CA CYS A 16 46.40 -10.29 51.26
C CYS A 16 46.39 -11.28 50.09
N ALA A 17 47.27 -12.29 50.10
CA ALA A 17 47.31 -13.33 49.09
C ALA A 17 46.01 -14.16 49.05
N ALA A 18 45.45 -14.50 50.21
CA ALA A 18 44.17 -15.22 50.31
C ALA A 18 43.01 -14.39 49.74
N ARG A 19 42.94 -13.09 50.07
CA ARG A 19 41.93 -12.16 49.51
C ARG A 19 42.09 -12.00 48.01
N LEU A 20 43.32 -11.88 47.50
CA LEU A 20 43.59 -11.78 46.07
C LEU A 20 43.17 -13.06 45.33
N SER A 21 43.48 -14.24 45.89
CA SER A 21 43.08 -15.54 45.33
C SER A 21 41.56 -15.67 45.28
N SER A 22 40.87 -15.31 46.35
CA SER A 22 39.40 -15.30 46.39
C SER A 22 38.80 -14.33 45.38
N ALA A 23 39.36 -13.13 45.24
CA ALA A 23 38.92 -12.15 44.25
C ALA A 23 39.14 -12.64 42.81
N ALA A 24 40.29 -13.28 42.53
CA ALA A 24 40.58 -13.85 41.22
C ALA A 24 39.60 -14.97 40.85
N GLN A 25 39.29 -15.87 41.79
CA GLN A 25 38.29 -16.93 41.59
C GLN A 25 36.88 -16.37 41.36
N ALA A 26 36.51 -15.30 42.09
CA ALA A 26 35.24 -14.62 41.89
C ALA A 26 35.16 -13.98 40.50
N LEU A 27 36.23 -13.34 40.04
CA LEU A 27 36.31 -12.77 38.69
C LEU A 27 36.22 -13.86 37.61
N GLU A 28 36.92 -14.98 37.75
CA GLU A 28 36.85 -16.11 36.83
C GLU A 28 35.41 -16.66 36.73
N CYS A 29 34.73 -16.79 37.87
CA CYS A 29 33.32 -17.19 37.90
C CYS A 29 32.40 -16.19 37.18
N VAL A 30 32.62 -14.89 37.36
CA VAL A 30 31.82 -13.84 36.70
C VAL A 30 32.09 -13.82 35.19
N ILE A 31 33.34 -13.94 34.76
CA ILE A 31 33.71 -14.00 33.35
C ILE A 31 33.04 -15.21 32.68
N GLY A 32 33.13 -16.40 33.29
CA GLY A 32 32.47 -17.59 32.74
C GLY A 32 30.94 -17.44 32.61
N LYS A 33 30.29 -16.76 33.57
CA LYS A 33 28.86 -16.42 33.47
C LYS A 33 28.58 -15.44 32.33
N LEU A 34 29.44 -14.43 32.14
CA LEU A 34 29.28 -13.44 31.08
C LEU A 34 29.46 -14.06 29.70
N GLU A 35 30.45 -14.94 29.53
CA GLU A 35 30.67 -15.69 28.28
C GLU A 35 29.47 -16.57 27.94
N ALA A 36 28.92 -17.29 28.92
CA ALA A 36 27.73 -18.11 28.73
C ALA A 36 26.50 -17.25 28.35
N GLN A 37 26.32 -16.09 28.98
CA GLN A 37 25.25 -15.15 28.63
C GLN A 37 25.44 -14.57 27.23
N TYR A 38 26.67 -14.23 26.85
CA TYR A 38 27.00 -13.70 25.53
C TYR A 38 26.73 -14.73 24.43
N ALA A 39 27.13 -15.99 24.64
CA ALA A 39 26.83 -17.08 23.71
C ALA A 39 25.31 -17.30 23.55
N ALA A 40 24.57 -17.31 24.66
CA ALA A 40 23.12 -17.45 24.63
C ALA A 40 22.42 -16.25 23.95
N LEU A 41 22.97 -15.05 24.12
CA LEU A 41 22.46 -13.83 23.47
C LEU A 41 22.70 -13.86 21.96
N ASN A 42 23.90 -14.22 21.51
CA ASN A 42 24.20 -14.35 20.08
C ASN A 42 23.28 -15.36 19.40
N GLN A 43 23.02 -16.51 20.05
CA GLN A 43 22.08 -17.49 19.52
C GLN A 43 20.65 -16.93 19.39
N LYS A 44 20.22 -16.04 20.30
CA LYS A 44 18.92 -15.36 20.17
C LYS A 44 18.92 -14.36 19.03
N ILE A 45 20.01 -13.61 18.85
CA ILE A 45 20.19 -12.66 17.75
C ILE A 45 20.10 -13.40 16.42
N ASP A 46 20.81 -14.52 16.25
CA ASP A 46 20.77 -15.31 15.01
C ASP A 46 19.35 -15.80 14.67
N ARG A 47 18.58 -16.23 15.70
CA ARG A 47 17.17 -16.61 15.50
C ARG A 47 16.31 -15.42 15.10
N ILE A 48 16.54 -14.25 15.69
CA ILE A 48 15.81 -13.03 15.31
C ILE A 48 16.13 -12.66 13.86
N ILE A 49 17.40 -12.68 13.47
CA ILE A 49 17.83 -12.40 12.09
C ILE A 49 17.13 -13.37 11.13
N ALA A 50 17.21 -14.68 11.38
CA ALA A 50 16.56 -15.68 10.54
C ALA A 50 15.03 -15.50 10.46
N THR A 51 14.39 -15.08 11.56
CA THR A 51 12.95 -14.82 11.60
C THR A 51 12.61 -13.56 10.79
N VAL A 52 13.35 -12.48 10.98
CA VAL A 52 13.15 -11.21 10.26
C VAL A 52 13.36 -11.41 8.76
N GLU A 53 14.44 -12.08 8.34
CA GLU A 53 14.70 -12.40 6.94
C GLU A 53 13.58 -13.22 6.30
N LYS A 54 13.00 -14.16 7.05
CA LYS A 54 11.85 -14.93 6.58
C LYS A 54 10.62 -14.03 6.41
N PHE A 55 10.30 -13.20 7.40
CA PHE A 55 9.15 -12.29 7.32
C PHE A 55 9.29 -11.30 6.17
N THR A 56 10.47 -10.70 5.98
CA THR A 56 10.69 -9.73 4.89
C THR A 56 10.64 -10.40 3.52
N ALA A 57 11.11 -11.64 3.39
CA ALA A 57 11.00 -12.43 2.16
C ALA A 57 9.55 -12.80 1.84
N GLU A 58 8.77 -13.21 2.85
CA GLU A 58 7.33 -13.50 2.69
C GLU A 58 6.56 -12.23 2.32
N GLU A 59 6.76 -11.12 3.04
CA GLU A 59 6.11 -9.84 2.77
C GLU A 59 6.45 -9.31 1.37
N SER A 60 7.72 -9.38 0.96
CA SER A 60 8.15 -8.95 -0.38
C SER A 60 7.51 -9.79 -1.48
N ARG A 61 7.36 -11.09 -1.25
CA ARG A 61 6.71 -12.01 -2.20
C ARG A 61 5.21 -11.73 -2.30
N GLU A 62 4.54 -11.53 -1.17
CA GLU A 62 3.11 -11.18 -1.15
C GLU A 62 2.86 -9.84 -1.83
N ALA A 63 3.68 -8.82 -1.53
CA ALA A 63 3.62 -7.52 -2.17
C ALA A 63 3.82 -7.59 -3.69
N ALA A 64 4.77 -8.41 -4.16
CA ALA A 64 5.00 -8.62 -5.59
C ALA A 64 3.80 -9.27 -6.29
N VAL A 65 3.18 -10.28 -5.67
CA VAL A 65 1.98 -10.94 -6.20
C VAL A 65 0.80 -9.96 -6.24
N SER A 66 0.56 -9.21 -5.15
CA SER A 66 -0.51 -8.22 -5.11
C SER A 66 -0.30 -7.10 -6.12
N ALA A 67 0.94 -6.62 -6.28
CA ALA A 67 1.27 -5.56 -7.23
C ALA A 67 1.05 -6.04 -8.68
N SER A 68 1.43 -7.28 -9.01
CA SER A 68 1.14 -7.88 -10.32
C SER A 68 -0.36 -7.99 -10.58
N ALA A 69 -1.13 -8.48 -9.61
CA ALA A 69 -2.59 -8.61 -9.73
C ALA A 69 -3.27 -7.24 -9.90
N GLN A 70 -2.83 -6.24 -9.13
CA GLN A 70 -3.32 -4.86 -9.26
C GLN A 70 -2.96 -4.26 -10.62
N ALA A 71 -1.74 -4.45 -11.12
CA ALA A 71 -1.32 -3.97 -12.43
C ALA A 71 -2.17 -4.58 -13.56
N GLU A 72 -2.50 -5.88 -13.48
CA GLU A 72 -3.42 -6.52 -14.42
C GLU A 72 -4.84 -5.94 -14.36
N GLN A 73 -5.37 -5.70 -13.16
CA GLN A 73 -6.68 -5.09 -12.97
C GLN A 73 -6.73 -3.67 -13.53
N VAL A 74 -5.71 -2.85 -13.26
CA VAL A 74 -5.59 -1.50 -13.82
C VAL A 74 -5.56 -1.56 -15.35
N SER A 75 -4.77 -2.48 -15.93
CA SER A 75 -4.72 -2.64 -17.40
C SER A 75 -6.08 -3.03 -18.00
N LYS A 76 -6.83 -3.92 -17.34
CA LYS A 76 -8.19 -4.31 -17.76
C LYS A 76 -9.16 -3.14 -17.68
N LEU A 77 -9.21 -2.45 -16.55
CA LEU A 77 -10.08 -1.28 -16.35
C LEU A 77 -9.74 -0.14 -17.31
N GLU A 78 -8.45 0.09 -17.61
CA GLU A 78 -8.05 1.07 -18.61
C GLU A 78 -8.51 0.69 -20.02
N LYS A 79 -8.48 -0.59 -20.39
CA LYS A 79 -9.01 -1.06 -21.68
C LYS A 79 -10.51 -0.83 -21.75
N GLU A 80 -11.26 -1.25 -20.73
CA GLU A 80 -12.70 -1.04 -20.64
C GLU A 80 -13.07 0.45 -20.67
N ASN A 81 -12.34 1.29 -19.94
CA ASN A 81 -12.56 2.74 -19.93
C ASN A 81 -12.25 3.37 -21.30
N ARG A 82 -11.20 2.92 -22.00
CA ARG A 82 -10.93 3.35 -23.38
C ARG A 82 -12.07 2.94 -24.32
N GLU A 83 -12.58 1.72 -24.22
CA GLU A 83 -13.71 1.26 -25.03
C GLU A 83 -14.99 2.05 -24.74
N LEU A 84 -15.31 2.30 -23.47
CA LEU A 84 -16.44 3.13 -23.06
C LEU A 84 -16.29 4.57 -23.55
N ARG A 85 -15.11 5.17 -23.42
CA ARG A 85 -14.82 6.51 -23.96
C ARG A 85 -14.96 6.57 -25.48
N GLN A 86 -14.56 5.52 -26.21
CA GLN A 86 -14.78 5.44 -27.65
C GLN A 86 -16.27 5.30 -28.00
N ARG A 87 -17.04 4.55 -27.19
CA ARG A 87 -18.50 4.43 -27.36
C ARG A 87 -19.22 5.74 -27.08
N VAL A 88 -18.87 6.46 -26.01
CA VAL A 88 -19.45 7.76 -25.65
C VAL A 88 -18.97 8.88 -26.59
N GLY A 89 -17.73 8.82 -27.06
CA GLY A 89 -17.19 9.77 -28.04
C GLY A 89 -17.80 9.65 -29.44
N ARG A 90 -18.45 8.53 -29.74
CA ARG A 90 -19.32 8.40 -30.91
C ARG A 90 -20.64 9.12 -30.61
N LYS A 91 -20.79 10.33 -31.15
CA LYS A 91 -22.06 11.08 -31.18
C LYS A 91 -23.12 10.24 -31.89
N THR A 92 -23.84 9.43 -31.14
CA THR A 92 -24.85 8.51 -31.68
C THR A 92 -26.19 8.94 -31.13
N LEU A 93 -27.08 9.32 -32.03
CA LEU A 93 -28.48 9.57 -31.72
C LEU A 93 -29.27 8.30 -32.01
N VAL A 94 -30.34 8.08 -31.26
CA VAL A 94 -31.33 7.06 -31.60
C VAL A 94 -31.82 7.32 -33.05
N PRO A 95 -31.93 6.29 -33.92
CA PRO A 95 -32.25 6.46 -35.35
C PRO A 95 -33.50 7.29 -35.62
N VAL A 96 -34.50 7.18 -34.73
CA VAL A 96 -35.74 7.96 -34.78
C VAL A 96 -35.45 9.46 -34.61
N VAL A 97 -34.57 9.83 -33.67
CA VAL A 97 -34.17 11.22 -33.42
C VAL A 97 -33.33 11.77 -34.58
N SER A 98 -32.38 10.98 -35.12
CA SER A 98 -31.66 11.36 -36.34
C SER A 98 -32.61 11.62 -37.51
N SER A 99 -33.61 10.75 -37.70
CA SER A 99 -34.58 10.92 -38.80
C SER A 99 -35.48 12.15 -38.62
N LEU A 100 -35.84 12.51 -37.39
CA LEU A 100 -36.62 13.70 -37.09
C LEU A 100 -35.80 14.98 -37.33
N LEU A 101 -34.54 14.99 -36.91
CA LEU A 101 -33.64 16.12 -37.14
C LEU A 101 -33.34 16.34 -38.62
N ALA A 102 -33.11 15.24 -39.37
CA ALA A 102 -32.92 15.30 -40.81
C ALA A 102 -34.16 15.87 -41.53
N LYS A 103 -35.38 15.48 -41.11
CA LYS A 103 -36.64 16.05 -41.64
C LYS A 103 -36.80 17.53 -41.31
N SER A 104 -36.34 17.96 -40.15
CA SER A 104 -36.39 19.37 -39.73
C SER A 104 -35.23 20.22 -40.25
N GLY A 105 -34.36 19.67 -41.10
CA GLY A 105 -33.25 20.39 -41.73
C GLY A 105 -32.04 20.63 -40.82
N VAL A 106 -31.95 19.93 -39.68
CA VAL A 106 -30.79 19.98 -38.78
C VAL A 106 -29.80 18.90 -39.22
N GLY A 107 -28.69 19.32 -39.84
CA GLY A 107 -27.68 18.42 -40.41
C GLY A 107 -26.98 17.52 -39.38
N GLU A 108 -26.61 16.32 -39.80
CA GLU A 108 -25.98 15.28 -38.99
C GLU A 108 -24.50 15.62 -38.74
N GLY A 109 -24.10 15.77 -37.46
CA GLY A 109 -22.68 15.75 -37.05
C GLY A 109 -22.06 17.05 -36.51
N VAL A 110 -22.70 18.21 -36.68
CA VAL A 110 -22.20 19.50 -36.15
C VAL A 110 -22.93 19.86 -34.85
N GLN A 111 -22.27 20.60 -33.93
CA GLN A 111 -22.97 21.15 -32.76
C GLN A 111 -24.21 21.93 -33.21
N VAL A 112 -25.36 21.57 -32.65
CA VAL A 112 -26.64 22.17 -33.03
C VAL A 112 -26.84 23.44 -32.22
N GLU A 113 -27.03 24.56 -32.90
CA GLU A 113 -27.28 25.84 -32.24
C GLU A 113 -28.66 25.82 -31.55
N ALA A 114 -28.74 26.25 -30.28
CA ALA A 114 -29.97 26.15 -29.50
C ALA A 114 -31.19 26.82 -30.16
N GLY A 115 -30.98 27.96 -30.83
CA GLY A 115 -32.04 28.72 -31.51
C GLY A 115 -32.59 28.06 -32.78
N THR A 116 -31.80 27.24 -33.49
CA THR A 116 -32.30 26.48 -34.65
C THR A 116 -33.00 25.20 -34.21
N LEU A 117 -32.50 24.56 -33.14
CA LEU A 117 -33.12 23.40 -32.54
C LEU A 117 -34.53 23.70 -32.00
N ASP A 118 -34.70 24.82 -31.31
CA ASP A 118 -36.01 25.17 -30.75
C ASP A 118 -37.07 25.48 -31.81
N LYS A 119 -36.65 26.01 -32.97
CA LYS A 119 -37.54 26.19 -34.13
C LYS A 119 -37.88 24.84 -34.77
N ALA A 120 -36.90 23.97 -34.94
CA ALA A 120 -37.07 22.63 -35.52
C ALA A 120 -37.97 21.71 -34.67
N LEU A 121 -37.94 21.84 -33.35
CA LEU A 121 -38.78 21.08 -32.41
C LEU A 121 -40.08 21.80 -32.03
N GLY A 122 -40.38 22.95 -32.65
CA GLY A 122 -41.54 23.78 -32.34
C GLY A 122 -42.88 23.09 -32.59
N ALA A 123 -42.94 22.17 -33.56
CA ALA A 123 -44.13 21.40 -33.92
C ALA A 123 -44.40 20.18 -33.01
N LEU A 124 -43.47 19.83 -32.12
CA LEU A 124 -43.59 18.71 -31.19
C LEU A 124 -44.18 19.15 -29.85
N THR A 125 -44.79 18.19 -29.15
CA THR A 125 -45.24 18.38 -27.76
C THR A 125 -44.05 18.67 -26.83
N VAL A 126 -44.33 19.24 -25.66
CA VAL A 126 -43.30 19.65 -24.68
C VAL A 126 -42.51 18.43 -24.20
N GLU A 127 -43.18 17.30 -23.97
CA GLU A 127 -42.58 16.04 -23.54
C GLU A 127 -41.64 15.46 -24.61
N GLN A 128 -42.06 15.49 -25.88
CA GLN A 128 -41.23 15.05 -27.02
C GLN A 128 -40.02 15.95 -27.21
N ARG A 129 -40.17 17.27 -27.03
CA ARG A 129 -39.07 18.23 -27.11
C ARG A 129 -38.04 18.00 -26.01
N ILE A 130 -38.48 17.75 -24.78
CA ILE A 130 -37.61 17.41 -23.65
C ILE A 130 -36.86 16.09 -23.94
N ALA A 131 -37.55 15.08 -24.45
CA ALA A 131 -36.93 13.78 -24.78
C ALA A 131 -35.85 13.91 -25.86
N VAL A 132 -36.12 14.65 -26.94
CA VAL A 132 -35.15 14.88 -28.03
C VAL A 132 -33.97 15.73 -27.57
N LYS A 133 -34.21 16.80 -26.79
CA LYS A 133 -33.13 17.61 -26.20
C LYS A 133 -32.26 16.81 -25.23
N ALA A 134 -32.86 15.97 -24.39
CA ALA A 134 -32.12 15.10 -23.48
C ALA A 134 -31.23 14.10 -24.24
N GLU A 135 -31.71 13.57 -25.37
CA GLU A 135 -30.92 12.69 -26.25
C GLU A 135 -29.78 13.44 -26.94
N LEU A 136 -30.03 14.65 -27.43
CA LEU A 136 -28.99 15.52 -28.02
C LEU A 136 -27.91 15.93 -27.01
N ALA A 137 -28.31 16.21 -25.77
CA ALA A 137 -27.38 16.50 -24.68
C ALA A 137 -26.56 15.26 -24.29
N ARG A 138 -27.19 14.07 -24.22
CA ARG A 138 -26.48 12.80 -24.02
C ARG A 138 -25.47 12.51 -25.13
N ALA A 139 -25.79 12.85 -26.37
CA ALA A 139 -24.91 12.70 -27.53
C ALA A 139 -23.85 13.82 -27.66
N GLY A 140 -23.82 14.80 -26.76
CA GLY A 140 -22.86 15.92 -26.78
C GLY A 140 -23.02 16.84 -28.00
N MET A 141 -24.23 16.91 -28.57
CA MET A 141 -24.55 17.74 -29.74
C MET A 141 -25.05 19.13 -29.36
N ILE A 142 -25.48 19.31 -28.11
CA ILE A 142 -25.86 20.59 -27.50
C ILE A 142 -25.26 20.70 -26.09
N ALA A 143 -25.01 21.93 -25.63
CA ALA A 143 -24.53 22.25 -24.29
C ALA A 143 -25.57 23.13 -23.56
#